data_AF-A0A4Q2R796-F1
#
_entry.id   AF-A0A4Q2R796-F1
#
_cell.length_a   1.000
_cell.length_b   1.000
_cell.length_c   1.000
_cell.angle_alpha   90.00
_cell.angle_beta   90.00
_cell.angle_gamma   90.00
#
_symmetry.space_group_name_H-M   'P 1'
#
loop_
_entity.id
_entity.type
_entity.pdbx_description
1 polymer ?
#
loop_
_entity_poly.entity_id
_entity_poly.type
_entity_poly.pdbx_seq_one_letter_code
_entity_poly.pdbx_strand_id
1 'polypeptide(L)'
;MEPALFWAPRSFLDDLRANLALNGVQAAVARRDPGPIFDWLQRLIQLQGISDSVAFAYADRHGTATWADLIASLAVDPSCPKLQGHRHFNRCGYRKSAGTCAEPAHLSRCPLPVLHLRKGALNQASYSLALFIRDMCAGDVVGWLDAQLAGADLGAAATYTASGLRAAVVAPLTAVHGVGAKLWSMALADLLLAGDPGRPRWVAAGARMIAIDTLVHGFLHRTGTLRRCRSEHVYGPACYADGGCADIIEAVAVKIDAREFNPDFPATFPRFVQHAIWRFCAAGVLDICNGVRIDDRAPCRQRLCPTGPNCDRLPLRPEKVLVTQP
;
A
#
# COMPACT_ATOMS: atom_id res chain seq x y z
N MET A 1 22.40 -4.41 -3.09
CA MET A 1 21.21 -3.56 -3.37
C MET A 1 21.52 -2.43 -4.34
N GLU A 2 22.76 -1.90 -4.36
CA GLU A 2 23.19 -0.85 -5.29
C GLU A 2 22.77 -1.07 -6.76
N PRO A 3 22.80 -2.28 -7.34
CA PRO A 3 22.42 -2.42 -8.74
C PRO A 3 20.93 -2.22 -9.03
N ALA A 4 20.04 -2.44 -8.05
CA ALA A 4 18.65 -2.05 -8.20
C ALA A 4 18.48 -0.52 -8.14
N LEU A 5 19.29 0.17 -7.35
CA LEU A 5 19.26 1.63 -7.21
C LEU A 5 19.80 2.36 -8.45
N PHE A 6 20.76 1.77 -9.14
CA PHE A 6 21.27 2.33 -10.40
C PHE A 6 20.16 2.53 -11.45
N TRP A 7 19.17 1.63 -11.48
CA TRP A 7 18.03 1.70 -12.39
C TRP A 7 16.78 2.33 -11.75
N ALA A 8 16.92 2.92 -10.56
CA ALA A 8 15.82 3.58 -9.90
C ALA A 8 15.45 4.89 -10.64
N PRO A 9 14.15 5.18 -10.83
CA PRO A 9 13.71 6.33 -11.57
C PRO A 9 14.03 7.61 -10.80
N ARG A 10 14.83 8.49 -11.39
CA ARG A 10 15.08 9.84 -10.84
C ARG A 10 13.79 10.67 -10.75
N SER A 11 12.81 10.36 -11.60
CA SER A 11 11.48 10.98 -11.64
C SER A 11 10.51 10.47 -10.56
N PHE A 12 10.92 9.60 -9.63
CA PHE A 12 10.00 8.91 -8.71
C PHE A 12 8.98 9.85 -8.04
N LEU A 13 9.43 10.95 -7.42
CA LEU A 13 8.51 11.91 -6.79
C LEU A 13 7.69 12.70 -7.81
N ASP A 14 8.25 13.04 -8.96
CA ASP A 14 7.55 13.78 -10.00
C ASP A 14 6.44 12.95 -10.64
N ASP A 15 6.68 11.66 -10.85
CA ASP A 15 5.67 10.71 -11.33
C ASP A 15 4.51 10.58 -10.33
N LEU A 16 4.81 10.55 -9.02
CA LEU A 16 3.78 10.55 -7.97
C LEU A 16 2.98 11.87 -7.96
N ARG A 17 3.68 13.01 -8.02
CA ARG A 17 3.05 14.34 -8.07
C ARG A 17 2.14 14.48 -9.28
N ALA A 18 2.62 14.08 -10.47
CA ALA A 18 1.84 14.09 -11.69
C ALA A 18 0.61 13.20 -11.61
N ASN A 19 0.73 12.00 -11.03
CA ASN A 19 -0.40 11.10 -10.81
C ASN A 19 -1.45 11.72 -9.87
N LEU A 20 -1.03 12.26 -8.73
CA LEU A 20 -1.95 12.88 -7.77
C LEU A 20 -2.59 14.16 -8.32
N ALA A 21 -1.85 14.98 -9.06
CA ALA A 21 -2.35 16.17 -9.74
C ALA A 21 -3.44 15.80 -10.76
N LEU A 22 -3.18 14.79 -11.59
CA LEU A 22 -4.13 14.30 -12.60
C LEU A 22 -5.44 13.81 -11.97
N ASN A 23 -5.38 13.27 -10.75
CA ASN A 23 -6.55 12.83 -9.99
C ASN A 23 -7.15 13.93 -9.10
N GLY A 24 -6.68 15.18 -9.19
CA GLY A 24 -7.16 16.30 -8.39
C GLY A 24 -6.82 16.21 -6.88
N VAL A 25 -6.01 15.24 -6.48
CA VAL A 25 -5.73 14.93 -5.07
C VAL A 25 -4.94 16.06 -4.41
N GLN A 26 -3.95 16.65 -5.07
CA GLN A 26 -3.16 17.76 -4.50
C GLN A 26 -4.05 18.99 -4.23
N ALA A 27 -4.92 19.33 -5.16
CA ALA A 27 -5.88 20.42 -4.98
C ALA A 27 -6.87 20.13 -3.85
N ALA A 28 -7.28 18.86 -3.70
CA ALA A 28 -8.13 18.42 -2.61
C ALA A 28 -7.42 18.46 -1.25
N VAL A 29 -6.13 18.09 -1.18
CA VAL A 29 -5.31 18.23 0.03
C VAL A 29 -5.23 19.70 0.45
N ALA A 30 -4.94 20.61 -0.49
CA ALA A 30 -4.86 22.04 -0.21
C ALA A 30 -6.18 22.62 0.33
N ARG A 31 -7.32 22.15 -0.18
CA ARG A 31 -8.67 22.59 0.24
C ARG A 31 -9.26 21.79 1.40
N ARG A 32 -8.58 20.74 1.87
CA ARG A 32 -9.11 19.74 2.81
C ARG A 32 -10.44 19.12 2.35
N ASP A 33 -10.55 18.90 1.05
CA ASP A 33 -11.72 18.30 0.42
C ASP A 33 -11.57 16.76 0.41
N PRO A 34 -12.44 16.00 1.10
CA PRO A 34 -12.34 14.55 1.14
C PRO A 34 -12.70 13.88 -0.20
N GLY A 35 -13.42 14.55 -1.09
CA GLY A 35 -14.02 13.94 -2.28
C GLY A 35 -12.99 13.32 -3.22
N PRO A 36 -12.10 14.12 -3.84
CA PRO A 36 -11.10 13.58 -4.76
C PRO A 36 -10.11 12.62 -4.09
N ILE A 37 -9.83 12.80 -2.79
CA ILE A 37 -8.98 11.87 -2.02
C ILE A 37 -9.66 10.51 -1.89
N PHE A 38 -10.95 10.50 -1.53
CA PHE A 38 -11.76 9.28 -1.46
C PHE A 38 -11.83 8.59 -2.82
N ASP A 39 -12.15 9.32 -3.89
CA ASP A 39 -12.32 8.76 -5.23
C ASP A 39 -11.02 8.10 -5.71
N TRP A 40 -9.88 8.76 -5.47
CA TRP A 40 -8.56 8.20 -5.77
C TRP A 40 -8.26 6.93 -4.94
N LEU A 41 -8.49 6.95 -3.62
CA LEU A 41 -8.33 5.77 -2.77
C LEU A 41 -9.24 4.61 -3.21
N GLN A 42 -10.48 4.91 -3.59
CA GLN A 42 -11.45 3.95 -4.07
C GLN A 42 -11.00 3.27 -5.37
N ARG A 43 -10.33 3.99 -6.27
CA ARG A 43 -9.70 3.39 -7.47
C ARG A 43 -8.60 2.40 -7.07
N LEU A 44 -7.76 2.73 -6.09
CA LEU A 44 -6.71 1.83 -5.60
C LEU A 44 -7.25 0.59 -4.89
N ILE A 45 -8.31 0.73 -4.08
CA ILE A 45 -8.99 -0.40 -3.41
C ILE A 45 -9.53 -1.41 -4.43
N GLN A 46 -9.98 -0.94 -5.59
CA GLN A 46 -10.44 -1.81 -6.64
C GLN A 46 -9.32 -2.67 -7.26
N LEU A 47 -8.05 -2.36 -7.08
CA LEU A 47 -6.96 -3.21 -7.57
C LEU A 47 -6.79 -4.51 -6.77
N GLN A 48 -7.45 -4.64 -5.61
CA GLN A 48 -7.24 -5.79 -4.73
C GLN A 48 -7.69 -7.14 -5.33
N GLY A 49 -6.72 -8.05 -5.41
CA GLY A 49 -6.92 -9.49 -5.68
C GLY A 49 -7.10 -9.85 -7.16
N ILE A 50 -6.76 -8.94 -8.08
CA ILE A 50 -6.79 -9.14 -9.53
C ILE A 50 -5.64 -8.38 -10.19
N SER A 51 -5.39 -8.59 -11.49
CA SER A 51 -4.43 -7.76 -12.22
C SER A 51 -4.97 -6.34 -12.40
N ASP A 52 -4.06 -5.37 -12.43
CA ASP A 52 -4.39 -3.95 -12.61
C ASP A 52 -5.18 -3.72 -13.89
N SER A 53 -4.81 -4.38 -14.99
CA SER A 53 -5.50 -4.29 -16.28
C SER A 53 -6.98 -4.69 -16.21
N VAL A 54 -7.31 -5.76 -15.47
CA VAL A 54 -8.70 -6.23 -15.30
C VAL A 54 -9.47 -5.30 -14.39
N ALA A 55 -8.82 -4.77 -13.36
CA ALA A 55 -9.45 -3.81 -12.45
C ALA A 55 -9.81 -2.50 -13.15
N PHE A 56 -8.87 -1.93 -13.91
CA PHE A 56 -9.09 -0.70 -14.66
C PHE A 56 -10.13 -0.89 -15.76
N ALA A 57 -10.06 -1.96 -16.56
CA ALA A 57 -11.07 -2.22 -17.59
C ALA A 57 -12.49 -2.37 -17.03
N TYR A 58 -12.64 -2.93 -15.82
CA TYR A 58 -13.95 -3.01 -15.15
C TYR A 58 -14.42 -1.62 -14.70
N ALA A 59 -13.55 -0.83 -14.08
CA ALA A 59 -13.86 0.52 -13.62
C ALA A 59 -14.22 1.45 -14.79
N ASP A 60 -13.53 1.34 -15.92
CA ASP A 60 -13.82 2.14 -17.13
C ASP A 60 -15.19 1.78 -17.71
N ARG A 61 -15.61 0.52 -17.60
CA ARG A 61 -16.90 0.05 -18.13
C ARG A 61 -18.09 0.32 -17.21
N HIS A 62 -17.89 0.25 -15.89
CA HIS A 62 -18.98 0.26 -14.90
C HIS A 62 -18.95 1.47 -13.96
N GLY A 63 -17.96 2.35 -14.12
CA GLY A 63 -17.70 3.45 -13.21
C GLY A 63 -17.12 2.98 -11.88
N THR A 64 -16.94 3.94 -10.98
CA THR A 64 -16.49 3.71 -9.61
C THR A 64 -17.43 4.39 -8.64
N ALA A 65 -17.55 3.87 -7.41
CA ALA A 65 -18.26 4.59 -6.36
C ALA A 65 -17.53 5.92 -6.09
N THR A 66 -18.27 7.03 -6.09
CA THR A 66 -17.70 8.35 -5.77
C THR A 66 -18.11 8.78 -4.36
N TRP A 67 -17.34 9.70 -3.78
CA TRP A 67 -17.68 10.33 -2.51
C TRP A 67 -19.05 11.00 -2.57
N ALA A 68 -19.32 11.76 -3.63
CA ALA A 68 -20.57 12.50 -3.80
C ALA A 68 -21.78 11.57 -3.79
N ASP A 69 -21.71 10.46 -4.55
CA ASP A 69 -22.81 9.49 -4.63
C ASP A 69 -23.08 8.82 -3.27
N LEU A 70 -22.01 8.46 -2.55
CA LEU A 70 -22.10 7.81 -1.25
C LEU A 70 -22.66 8.74 -0.18
N ILE A 71 -22.18 9.98 -0.11
CA ILE A 71 -22.67 10.96 0.86
C ILE A 71 -24.11 11.35 0.57
N ALA A 72 -24.48 11.56 -0.70
CA ALA A 72 -25.88 11.79 -1.08
C ALA A 72 -26.78 10.60 -0.66
N SER A 73 -26.31 9.37 -0.89
CA SER A 73 -27.04 8.15 -0.49
C SER A 73 -27.16 7.98 1.02
N LEU A 74 -26.18 8.46 1.79
CA LEU A 74 -26.21 8.44 3.25
C LEU A 74 -27.05 9.59 3.83
N ALA A 75 -27.17 10.71 3.11
CA ALA A 75 -27.91 11.90 3.55
C ALA A 75 -29.44 11.71 3.53
N VAL A 76 -29.95 10.76 2.74
CA VAL A 76 -31.39 10.42 2.70
C VAL A 76 -31.86 9.51 3.85
N ASP A 77 -31.06 9.43 4.92
CA ASP A 77 -31.29 8.66 6.14
C ASP A 77 -31.77 7.21 5.87
N PRO A 78 -30.88 6.36 5.32
CA PRO A 78 -31.25 4.99 5.00
C PRO A 78 -31.70 4.24 6.25
N SER A 79 -32.83 3.54 6.17
CA SER A 79 -33.45 2.85 7.33
C SER A 79 -32.58 1.75 7.95
N CYS A 80 -31.53 1.30 7.27
CA CYS A 80 -30.64 0.25 7.76
C CYS A 80 -29.76 0.79 8.91
N PRO A 81 -29.85 0.23 10.13
CA PRO A 81 -29.07 0.73 11.28
C PRO A 81 -27.56 0.61 11.07
N LYS A 82 -27.11 -0.32 10.21
CA LYS A 82 -25.69 -0.47 9.85
C LYS A 82 -25.11 0.76 9.15
N LEU A 83 -25.93 1.58 8.49
CA LEU A 83 -25.45 2.76 7.74
C LEU A 83 -25.42 4.05 8.57
N GLN A 84 -25.84 3.99 9.84
CA GLN A 84 -25.83 5.15 10.74
C GLN A 84 -24.42 5.65 11.05
N GLY A 85 -23.42 4.77 11.05
CA GLY A 85 -22.03 5.16 11.25
C GLY A 85 -21.04 4.01 11.10
N HIS A 86 -19.76 4.35 11.03
CA HIS A 86 -18.66 3.43 10.81
C HIS A 86 -18.64 2.27 11.80
N ARG A 87 -18.88 2.56 13.09
CA ARG A 87 -18.94 1.53 14.15
C ARG A 87 -20.11 0.58 13.93
N HIS A 88 -21.29 1.10 13.58
CA HIS A 88 -22.49 0.30 13.32
C HIS A 88 -22.33 -0.56 12.08
N PHE A 89 -21.62 -0.06 11.07
CA PHE A 89 -21.40 -0.75 9.80
C PHE A 89 -20.61 -2.06 9.93
N ASN A 90 -19.91 -2.26 11.05
CA ASN A 90 -19.22 -3.50 11.34
C ASN A 90 -20.18 -4.71 11.23
N ARG A 91 -19.67 -5.77 10.60
CA ARG A 91 -20.41 -7.00 10.28
C ARG A 91 -21.68 -6.74 9.46
N CYS A 92 -21.70 -5.75 8.56
CA CYS A 92 -22.77 -5.56 7.56
C CYS A 92 -23.06 -6.89 6.82
N GLY A 93 -22.01 -7.58 6.38
CA GLY A 93 -22.09 -8.95 5.88
C GLY A 93 -22.80 -9.08 4.53
N TYR A 94 -22.90 -7.99 3.76
CA TYR A 94 -23.56 -8.02 2.46
C TYR A 94 -22.84 -8.98 1.49
N ARG A 95 -23.60 -9.94 0.95
CA ARG A 95 -23.14 -10.92 -0.02
C ARG A 95 -23.91 -10.72 -1.33
N LYS A 96 -23.27 -10.04 -2.29
CA LYS A 96 -23.88 -9.68 -3.58
C LYS A 96 -24.49 -10.86 -4.34
N SER A 97 -23.80 -12.01 -4.40
CA SER A 97 -24.29 -13.19 -5.11
C SER A 97 -25.46 -13.90 -4.41
N ALA A 98 -25.50 -13.86 -3.08
CA ALA A 98 -26.56 -14.48 -2.30
C ALA A 98 -27.75 -13.53 -2.06
N GLY A 99 -27.58 -12.23 -2.29
CA GLY A 99 -28.59 -11.23 -1.96
C GLY A 99 -28.89 -11.17 -0.45
N THR A 100 -27.90 -11.45 0.41
CA THR A 100 -28.09 -11.48 1.87
C THR A 100 -27.21 -10.48 2.59
N CYS A 101 -27.59 -10.09 3.81
CA CYS A 101 -26.80 -9.27 4.74
C CYS A 101 -27.26 -9.51 6.17
N ALA A 102 -26.65 -8.82 7.14
CA ALA A 102 -27.03 -8.90 8.55
C ALA A 102 -28.41 -8.25 8.86
N GLU A 103 -28.90 -7.36 7.99
CA GLU A 103 -30.16 -6.61 8.18
C GLU A 103 -31.12 -6.83 6.98
N PRO A 104 -31.63 -8.05 6.76
CA PRO A 104 -32.37 -8.40 5.55
C PRO A 104 -33.65 -7.57 5.35
N ALA A 105 -34.31 -7.16 6.43
CA ALA A 105 -35.52 -6.34 6.36
C ALA A 105 -35.32 -4.97 5.69
N HIS A 106 -34.08 -4.46 5.67
CA HIS A 106 -33.73 -3.16 5.11
C HIS A 106 -33.14 -3.26 3.70
N LEU A 107 -32.90 -4.47 3.19
CA LEU A 107 -32.08 -4.67 1.99
C LEU A 107 -32.70 -4.06 0.73
N SER A 108 -34.02 -4.11 0.58
CA SER A 108 -34.73 -3.59 -0.59
C SER A 108 -34.59 -2.08 -0.79
N ARG A 109 -34.29 -1.33 0.28
CA ARG A 109 -34.05 0.12 0.26
C ARG A 109 -32.62 0.49 0.62
N CYS A 110 -31.75 -0.50 0.78
CA CYS A 110 -30.36 -0.27 1.12
C CYS A 110 -29.63 0.31 -0.11
N PRO A 111 -28.84 1.39 0.04
CA PRO A 111 -28.09 1.96 -1.09
C PRO A 111 -26.80 1.16 -1.39
N LEU A 112 -26.41 0.21 -0.54
CA LEU A 112 -25.19 -0.59 -0.72
C LEU A 112 -25.24 -1.52 -1.94
N PRO A 113 -26.31 -2.31 -2.19
CA PRO A 113 -26.46 -3.12 -3.41
C PRO A 113 -26.45 -2.32 -4.71
N VAL A 114 -26.80 -1.03 -4.67
CA VAL A 114 -26.90 -0.16 -5.85
C VAL A 114 -25.53 0.09 -6.48
N LEU A 115 -24.44 0.02 -5.70
CA LEU A 115 -23.09 0.17 -6.24
C LEU A 115 -22.76 -0.99 -7.20
N HIS A 116 -22.48 -0.65 -8.46
CA HIS A 116 -22.12 -1.59 -9.51
C HIS A 116 -20.64 -2.01 -9.49
N LEU A 117 -20.06 -2.22 -8.31
CA LEU A 117 -18.71 -2.75 -8.18
C LEU A 117 -18.69 -4.27 -8.35
N ARG A 118 -17.54 -4.82 -8.75
CA ARG A 118 -17.41 -6.25 -9.14
C ARG A 118 -17.82 -7.27 -8.06
N LYS A 119 -17.72 -6.94 -6.78
CA LYS A 119 -18.06 -7.84 -5.67
C LYS A 119 -18.61 -7.07 -4.47
N GLY A 120 -19.53 -7.68 -3.72
CA GLY A 120 -20.16 -7.06 -2.55
C GLY A 120 -19.17 -6.64 -1.44
N ALA A 121 -18.01 -7.26 -1.36
CA ALA A 121 -16.94 -6.83 -0.45
C ALA A 121 -16.39 -5.44 -0.81
N LEU A 122 -16.39 -5.05 -2.09
CA LEU A 122 -15.98 -3.71 -2.50
C LEU A 122 -17.07 -2.69 -2.21
N ASN A 123 -18.36 -3.04 -2.40
CA ASN A 123 -19.45 -2.16 -1.98
C ASN A 123 -19.32 -1.86 -0.47
N GLN A 124 -19.04 -2.89 0.32
CA GLN A 124 -18.78 -2.72 1.75
C GLN A 124 -17.52 -1.88 2.01
N ALA A 125 -16.42 -2.08 1.28
CA ALA A 125 -15.22 -1.27 1.43
C ALA A 125 -15.48 0.22 1.15
N SER A 126 -16.22 0.55 0.08
CA SER A 126 -16.57 1.93 -0.29
C SER A 126 -17.39 2.63 0.79
N TYR A 127 -18.48 1.99 1.26
CA TYR A 127 -19.29 2.55 2.35
C TYR A 127 -18.51 2.62 3.66
N SER A 128 -17.70 1.61 3.98
CA SER A 128 -16.87 1.63 5.18
C SER A 128 -15.86 2.77 5.15
N LEU A 129 -15.22 3.03 4.01
CA LEU A 129 -14.28 4.15 3.87
C LEU A 129 -15.02 5.50 3.96
N ALA A 130 -16.17 5.63 3.32
CA ALA A 130 -16.94 6.87 3.36
C ALA A 130 -17.40 7.20 4.80
N LEU A 131 -17.92 6.20 5.51
CA LEU A 131 -18.30 6.32 6.92
C LEU A 131 -17.08 6.56 7.82
N PHE A 132 -15.93 5.96 7.53
CA PHE A 132 -14.69 6.24 8.27
C PHE A 132 -14.30 7.72 8.14
N ILE A 133 -14.26 8.26 6.92
CA ILE A 133 -13.92 9.68 6.71
C ILE A 133 -14.95 10.59 7.38
N ARG A 134 -16.25 10.30 7.21
CA ARG A 134 -17.32 11.08 7.84
C ARG A 134 -17.24 11.09 9.37
N ASP A 135 -17.05 9.92 9.98
CA ASP A 135 -17.21 9.77 11.43
C ASP A 135 -15.89 9.85 12.21
N MET A 136 -14.83 9.23 11.68
CA MET A 136 -13.52 9.16 12.35
C MET A 136 -12.62 10.34 11.98
N CYS A 137 -12.76 10.87 10.77
CA CYS A 137 -12.04 12.07 10.32
C CYS A 137 -12.89 13.35 10.42
N ALA A 138 -14.14 13.26 10.89
CA ALA A 138 -15.10 14.38 10.92
C ALA A 138 -15.23 15.10 9.55
N GLY A 139 -15.10 14.36 8.45
CA GLY A 139 -15.10 14.90 7.09
C GLY A 139 -13.78 15.52 6.62
N ASP A 140 -12.77 15.68 7.49
CA ASP A 140 -11.46 16.26 7.17
C ASP A 140 -10.36 15.19 7.29
N VAL A 141 -10.19 14.38 6.24
CA VAL A 141 -9.13 13.35 6.21
C VAL A 141 -7.71 13.94 6.28
N VAL A 142 -7.51 15.16 5.77
CA VAL A 142 -6.20 15.85 5.78
C VAL A 142 -5.86 16.29 7.19
N GLY A 143 -6.77 16.97 7.88
CA GLY A 143 -6.60 17.36 9.27
C GLY A 143 -6.51 16.16 10.20
N TRP A 144 -7.22 15.08 9.92
CA TRP A 144 -7.06 13.81 10.64
C TRP A 144 -5.65 13.23 10.47
N LEU A 145 -5.10 13.18 9.25
CA LEU A 145 -3.71 12.75 9.03
C LEU A 145 -2.71 13.62 9.77
N ASP A 146 -2.88 14.95 9.73
CA ASP A 146 -2.05 15.89 10.49
C ASP A 146 -2.06 15.58 11.98
N ALA A 147 -3.24 15.37 12.57
CA ALA A 147 -3.40 15.06 13.98
C ALA A 147 -2.74 13.73 14.36
N GLN A 148 -2.90 12.68 13.53
CA GLN A 148 -2.28 11.38 13.80
C GLN A 148 -0.76 11.44 13.76
N LEU A 149 -0.20 12.12 12.75
CA LEU A 149 1.25 12.27 12.62
C LEU A 149 1.83 13.18 13.70
N ALA A 150 1.10 14.20 14.15
CA ALA A 150 1.50 15.04 15.28
C ALA A 150 1.45 14.28 16.62
N GLY A 151 0.45 13.41 16.81
CA GLY A 151 0.30 12.61 18.04
C GLY A 151 1.33 11.49 18.17
N ALA A 152 1.88 10.99 17.05
CA ALA A 152 2.96 10.01 17.04
C ALA A 152 4.32 10.57 17.51
N ASP A 153 4.42 11.89 17.73
CA ASP A 153 5.65 12.66 17.99
C ASP A 153 5.96 12.83 19.50
N LEU A 154 5.39 12.01 20.39
CA LEU A 154 5.54 12.17 21.85
C LEU A 154 6.84 11.56 22.37
N GLY A 155 7.93 12.32 22.21
CA GLY A 155 9.21 12.12 22.89
C GLY A 155 10.36 12.91 22.24
N ALA A 156 10.53 14.18 22.63
CA ALA A 156 11.63 15.04 22.20
C ALA A 156 13.00 14.44 22.56
N ALA A 157 13.58 13.68 21.62
CA ALA A 157 15.00 13.34 21.44
C ALA A 157 15.24 12.21 20.40
N ALA A 158 14.21 11.48 19.94
CA ALA A 158 14.42 10.22 19.23
C ALA A 158 13.99 10.25 17.76
N THR A 159 14.92 9.85 16.88
CA THR A 159 14.68 9.26 15.56
C THR A 159 13.30 8.62 15.43
N TYR A 160 12.46 9.14 14.52
CA TYR A 160 11.22 8.50 14.13
C TYR A 160 11.49 7.04 13.73
N THR A 161 10.89 6.08 14.43
CA THR A 161 10.89 4.70 13.93
C THR A 161 9.82 4.60 12.84
N ALA A 162 10.16 3.99 11.69
CA ALA A 162 9.17 3.73 10.63
C ALA A 162 7.95 2.97 11.16
N SER A 163 8.15 2.14 12.18
CA SER A 163 7.08 1.39 12.85
C SER A 163 6.06 2.31 13.54
N GLY A 164 6.49 3.34 14.27
CA GLY A 164 5.60 4.25 15.00
C GLY A 164 4.72 5.11 14.10
N LEU A 165 5.31 5.78 13.10
CA LEU A 165 4.56 6.61 12.15
C LEU A 165 3.59 5.79 11.29
N ARG A 166 4.02 4.59 10.87
CA ARG A 166 3.16 3.66 10.15
C ARG A 166 2.00 3.19 11.03
N ALA A 167 2.26 2.82 12.28
CA ALA A 167 1.22 2.36 13.20
C ALA A 167 0.16 3.44 13.45
N ALA A 168 0.57 4.69 13.65
CA ALA A 168 -0.33 5.81 13.94
C ALA A 168 -1.37 6.07 12.84
N VAL A 169 -1.01 5.87 11.57
CA VAL A 169 -1.91 6.13 10.44
C VAL A 169 -2.55 4.84 9.89
N VAL A 170 -1.76 3.79 9.69
CA VAL A 170 -2.23 2.56 9.05
C VAL A 170 -3.12 1.75 9.99
N ALA A 171 -2.79 1.64 11.28
CA ALA A 171 -3.57 0.79 12.19
C ALA A 171 -5.04 1.25 12.30
N PRO A 172 -5.36 2.55 12.47
CA PRO A 172 -6.77 2.99 12.45
C PRO A 172 -7.51 2.65 11.16
N LEU A 173 -6.85 2.78 10.00
CA LEU A 173 -7.45 2.50 8.69
C LEU A 173 -7.72 1.02 8.46
N THR A 174 -7.10 0.10 9.23
CA THR A 174 -7.46 -1.32 9.18
C THR A 174 -8.89 -1.60 9.65
N ALA A 175 -9.55 -0.63 10.30
CA ALA A 175 -10.96 -0.72 10.64
C ALA A 175 -11.89 -0.59 9.41
N VAL A 176 -11.39 -0.08 8.28
CA VAL A 176 -12.14 -0.03 7.02
C VAL A 176 -12.29 -1.44 6.46
N HIS A 177 -13.54 -1.85 6.21
CA HIS A 177 -13.88 -3.19 5.78
C HIS A 177 -13.14 -3.62 4.51
N GLY A 178 -12.51 -4.80 4.56
CA GLY A 178 -11.96 -5.46 3.38
C GLY A 178 -10.67 -4.83 2.82
N VAL A 179 -10.10 -3.81 3.47
CA VAL A 179 -8.87 -3.17 3.02
C VAL A 179 -7.69 -3.54 3.92
N GLY A 180 -6.71 -4.24 3.36
CA GLY A 180 -5.52 -4.69 4.11
C GLY A 180 -4.46 -3.61 4.29
N ALA A 181 -3.69 -3.73 5.37
CA ALA A 181 -2.62 -2.79 5.74
C ALA A 181 -1.59 -2.53 4.62
N LYS A 182 -1.30 -3.53 3.77
CA LYS A 182 -0.40 -3.36 2.62
C LYS A 182 -0.92 -2.28 1.66
N LEU A 183 -2.21 -2.31 1.33
CA LEU A 183 -2.79 -1.33 0.41
C LEU A 183 -2.75 0.06 1.03
N TRP A 184 -3.09 0.18 2.32
CA TRP A 184 -3.00 1.45 3.05
C TRP A 184 -1.60 2.01 3.04
N SER A 185 -0.59 1.21 3.38
CA SER A 185 0.81 1.64 3.34
C SER A 185 1.22 2.11 1.94
N MET A 186 0.78 1.43 0.87
CA MET A 186 1.12 1.84 -0.49
C MET A 186 0.44 3.16 -0.88
N ALA A 187 -0.87 3.26 -0.71
CA ALA A 187 -1.61 4.46 -1.06
C ALA A 187 -1.15 5.67 -0.23
N LEU A 188 -1.03 5.50 1.09
CA LEU A 188 -0.59 6.59 1.95
C LEU A 188 0.85 7.01 1.70
N ALA A 189 1.74 6.11 1.29
CA ALA A 189 3.10 6.52 0.90
C ALA A 189 3.04 7.59 -0.20
N ASP A 190 2.24 7.35 -1.24
CA ASP A 190 2.11 8.23 -2.38
C ASP A 190 1.46 9.56 -1.97
N LEU A 191 0.35 9.49 -1.23
CA LEU A 191 -0.35 10.68 -0.71
C LEU A 191 0.53 11.55 0.19
N LEU A 192 1.28 10.93 1.11
CA LEU A 192 2.10 11.68 2.08
C LEU A 192 3.40 12.21 1.45
N LEU A 193 3.93 11.55 0.41
CA LEU A 193 5.13 12.03 -0.29
C LEU A 193 4.81 13.17 -1.26
N ALA A 194 3.67 13.11 -1.94
CA ALA A 194 3.40 13.97 -3.09
C ALA A 194 2.11 14.80 -2.98
N GLY A 195 1.22 14.51 -2.03
CA GLY A 195 -0.04 15.23 -1.86
C GLY A 195 0.16 16.70 -1.48
N ASP A 196 1.12 16.96 -0.60
CA ASP A 196 1.61 18.30 -0.27
C ASP A 196 3.07 18.21 0.23
N PRO A 197 4.07 18.40 -0.67
CA PRO A 197 5.48 18.35 -0.32
C PRO A 197 5.90 19.40 0.72
N GLY A 198 5.08 20.44 0.94
CA GLY A 198 5.31 21.46 1.96
C GLY A 198 5.05 21.00 3.39
N ARG A 199 4.65 19.73 3.60
CA ARG A 199 4.42 19.12 4.92
C ARG A 199 5.55 18.17 5.30
N PRO A 200 6.58 18.60 6.06
CA PRO A 200 7.75 17.77 6.33
C PRO A 200 7.43 16.47 7.06
N ARG A 201 6.44 16.48 7.96
CA ARG A 201 5.97 15.28 8.68
C ARG A 201 5.36 14.24 7.73
N TRP A 202 4.61 14.69 6.74
CA TRP A 202 4.03 13.80 5.74
C TRP A 202 5.13 13.17 4.91
N VAL A 203 6.06 13.97 4.37
CA VAL A 203 7.19 13.47 3.58
C VAL A 203 8.02 12.47 4.38
N ALA A 204 8.34 12.78 5.64
CA ALA A 204 9.10 11.90 6.52
C ALA A 204 8.38 10.57 6.82
N ALA A 205 7.05 10.60 6.99
CA ALA A 205 6.23 9.41 7.19
C ALA A 205 6.11 8.58 5.91
N GLY A 206 5.74 9.21 4.79
CA GLY A 206 5.58 8.57 3.49
C GLY A 206 6.87 7.93 2.99
N ALA A 207 8.03 8.56 3.24
CA ALA A 207 9.34 8.02 2.90
C ALA A 207 9.66 6.67 3.59
N ARG A 208 9.01 6.40 4.72
CA ARG A 208 9.16 5.19 5.53
C ARG A 208 8.03 4.19 5.34
N MET A 209 7.00 4.52 4.57
CA MET A 209 5.89 3.60 4.26
C MET A 209 6.29 2.58 3.17
N ILE A 210 7.09 1.62 3.59
CA ILE A 210 7.56 0.52 2.73
C ILE A 210 6.55 -0.62 2.67
N ALA A 211 6.37 -1.16 1.47
CA ALA A 211 5.55 -2.34 1.22
C ALA A 211 6.46 -3.50 0.78
N ILE A 212 6.50 -4.56 1.58
CA ILE A 212 7.16 -5.81 1.26
C ILE A 212 6.12 -6.74 0.65
N ASP A 213 6.30 -7.06 -0.63
CA ASP A 213 5.57 -8.10 -1.33
C ASP A 213 6.48 -9.29 -1.64
N THR A 214 5.95 -10.27 -2.37
CA THR A 214 6.71 -11.47 -2.74
C THR A 214 7.90 -11.17 -3.64
N LEU A 215 7.85 -10.10 -4.44
CA LEU A 215 8.95 -9.68 -5.30
C LEU A 215 10.10 -9.09 -4.46
N VAL A 216 9.78 -8.14 -3.60
CA VAL A 216 10.77 -7.50 -2.72
C VAL A 216 11.38 -8.52 -1.76
N HIS A 217 10.56 -9.31 -1.08
CA HIS A 217 11.05 -10.38 -0.19
C HIS A 217 11.90 -11.40 -0.97
N GLY A 218 11.40 -11.86 -2.11
CA GLY A 218 12.10 -12.83 -2.95
C GLY A 218 13.46 -12.30 -3.44
N PHE A 219 13.57 -11.01 -3.76
CA PHE A 219 14.85 -10.38 -4.08
C PHE A 219 15.84 -10.43 -2.91
N LEU A 220 15.40 -10.06 -1.71
CA LEU A 220 16.26 -10.07 -0.51
C LEU A 220 16.78 -11.48 -0.21
N HIS A 221 15.94 -12.50 -0.41
CA HIS A 221 16.34 -13.89 -0.27
C HIS A 221 17.30 -14.34 -1.37
N ARG A 222 16.92 -14.21 -2.65
CA ARG A 222 17.74 -14.69 -3.80
C ARG A 222 19.13 -14.05 -3.83
N THR A 223 19.24 -12.80 -3.40
CA THR A 223 20.53 -12.10 -3.33
C THR A 223 21.38 -12.48 -2.12
N GLY A 224 20.84 -13.27 -1.19
CA GLY A 224 21.49 -13.65 0.07
C GLY A 224 21.47 -12.57 1.14
N THR A 225 20.72 -11.49 0.92
CA THR A 225 20.67 -10.36 1.86
C THR A 225 20.07 -10.77 3.20
N LEU A 226 18.97 -11.53 3.20
CA LEU A 226 18.36 -12.03 4.45
C LEU A 226 19.36 -12.86 5.27
N ARG A 227 20.09 -13.77 4.61
CA ARG A 227 21.10 -14.61 5.24
C ARG A 227 22.26 -13.81 5.82
N ARG A 228 22.83 -12.85 5.07
CA ARG A 228 23.91 -11.98 5.55
C ARG A 228 23.48 -11.11 6.74
N CYS A 229 22.22 -10.70 6.77
CA CYS A 229 21.62 -9.96 7.89
C CYS A 229 21.11 -10.86 9.03
N ARG A 230 21.28 -12.20 8.94
CA ARG A 230 20.76 -13.18 9.91
C ARG A 230 19.25 -13.03 10.17
N SER A 231 18.49 -12.76 9.10
CA SER A 231 17.05 -12.50 9.12
C SER A 231 16.31 -13.39 8.11
N GLU A 232 16.69 -14.66 8.02
CA GLU A 232 15.99 -15.61 7.16
C GLU A 232 14.62 -15.94 7.75
N HIS A 233 13.57 -15.78 6.93
CA HIS A 233 12.18 -16.05 7.31
C HIS A 233 11.35 -16.32 6.05
N VAL A 234 10.18 -16.93 6.23
CA VAL A 234 9.20 -17.10 5.15
C VAL A 234 8.48 -15.77 4.91
N TYR A 235 8.20 -15.45 3.64
CA TYR A 235 7.37 -14.30 3.28
C TYR A 235 6.06 -14.27 4.11
N GLY A 236 5.79 -13.13 4.75
CA GLY A 236 4.62 -12.98 5.59
C GLY A 236 4.81 -11.90 6.66
N PRO A 237 4.13 -12.01 7.81
CA PRO A 237 4.21 -11.03 8.90
C PRO A 237 5.65 -10.74 9.38
N ALA A 238 6.52 -11.75 9.36
CA ALA A 238 7.93 -11.63 9.75
C ALA A 238 8.71 -10.61 8.89
N CYS A 239 8.25 -10.29 7.67
CA CYS A 239 8.86 -9.25 6.84
C CYS A 239 8.81 -7.85 7.47
N TYR A 240 7.87 -7.63 8.40
CA TYR A 240 7.65 -6.35 9.08
C TYR A 240 7.89 -6.42 10.60
N ALA A 241 8.34 -7.57 11.11
CA ALA A 241 8.80 -7.72 12.49
C ALA A 241 10.22 -7.17 12.64
N ASP A 242 10.66 -7.00 13.88
CA ASP A 242 12.00 -6.50 14.21
C ASP A 242 13.08 -7.33 13.52
N GLY A 243 14.00 -6.63 12.83
CA GLY A 243 15.06 -7.23 12.03
C GLY A 243 14.61 -7.79 10.68
N GLY A 244 13.32 -7.70 10.32
CA GLY A 244 12.75 -8.23 9.08
C GLY A 244 13.16 -7.48 7.81
N CYS A 245 12.50 -7.80 6.68
CA CYS A 245 12.76 -7.16 5.38
C CYS A 245 12.66 -5.63 5.43
N ALA A 246 11.67 -5.12 6.16
CA ALA A 246 11.43 -3.69 6.32
C ALA A 246 12.64 -2.97 6.94
N ASP A 247 13.12 -3.47 8.07
CA ASP A 247 14.25 -2.91 8.81
C ASP A 247 15.55 -2.99 8.00
N ILE A 248 15.75 -4.08 7.23
CA ILE A 248 16.91 -4.21 6.34
C ILE A 248 16.91 -3.11 5.27
N ILE A 249 15.76 -2.82 4.66
CA ILE A 249 15.63 -1.75 3.66
C ILE A 249 15.87 -0.39 4.30
N GLU A 250 15.35 -0.15 5.50
CA GLU A 250 15.58 1.10 6.22
C GLU A 250 17.05 1.29 6.59
N ALA A 251 17.70 0.25 7.12
CA ALA A 251 19.13 0.26 7.44
C ALA A 251 20.03 0.48 6.21
N VAL A 252 19.61 -0.02 5.04
CA VAL A 252 20.31 0.24 3.78
C VAL A 252 20.09 1.68 3.34
N ALA A 253 18.87 2.19 3.42
CA ALA A 253 18.53 3.55 3.01
C ALA A 253 19.30 4.61 3.82
N VAL A 254 19.67 4.35 5.07
CA VAL A 254 20.51 5.25 5.89
C VAL A 254 21.93 5.39 5.30
N LYS A 255 22.41 4.38 4.57
CA LYS A 255 23.76 4.36 3.98
C LYS A 255 23.83 5.00 2.59
N ILE A 256 22.70 5.46 2.06
CA ILE A 256 22.59 6.01 0.70
C ILE A 256 22.03 7.41 0.84
N ASP A 257 22.71 8.40 0.28
CA ASP A 257 22.10 9.73 0.11
C ASP A 257 21.24 9.72 -1.15
N ALA A 258 19.91 9.63 -1.00
CA ALA A 258 19.02 9.59 -2.14
C ALA A 258 19.04 10.89 -2.97
N ARG A 259 19.58 11.99 -2.42
CA ARG A 259 19.76 13.27 -3.14
C ARG A 259 20.75 13.18 -4.29
N GLU A 260 21.65 12.20 -4.27
CA GLU A 260 22.58 11.93 -5.37
C GLU A 260 21.83 11.47 -6.64
N PHE A 261 20.64 10.89 -6.49
CA PHE A 261 19.79 10.47 -7.61
C PHE A 261 18.92 11.62 -8.09
N ASN A 262 18.30 12.34 -7.15
CA ASN A 262 17.50 13.55 -7.38
C ASN A 262 17.58 14.46 -6.14
N PRO A 263 18.04 15.73 -6.25
CA PRO A 263 18.18 16.65 -5.13
C PRO A 263 16.91 16.90 -4.30
N ASP A 264 15.72 16.70 -4.89
CA ASP A 264 14.43 16.87 -4.21
C ASP A 264 14.09 15.70 -3.27
N PHE A 265 14.86 14.61 -3.31
CA PHE A 265 14.59 13.45 -2.47
C PHE A 265 15.00 13.70 -1.01
N PRO A 266 14.28 13.11 -0.03
CA PRO A 266 14.80 13.00 1.34
C PRO A 266 16.16 12.29 1.33
N ALA A 267 17.13 12.76 2.12
CA ALA A 267 18.46 12.13 2.18
C ALA A 267 18.38 10.62 2.45
N THR A 268 17.59 10.24 3.46
CA THR A 268 17.26 8.84 3.76
C THR A 268 15.87 8.51 3.23
N PHE A 269 15.79 7.66 2.19
CA PHE A 269 14.53 7.38 1.50
C PHE A 269 14.23 5.87 1.32
N PRO A 270 13.81 5.15 2.38
CA PRO A 270 13.53 3.71 2.33
C PRO A 270 12.52 3.30 1.27
N ARG A 271 11.47 4.11 1.07
CA ARG A 271 10.45 3.88 0.03
C ARG A 271 11.05 3.88 -1.38
N PHE A 272 12.00 4.76 -1.66
CA PHE A 272 12.69 4.78 -2.94
C PHE A 272 13.53 3.51 -3.15
N VAL A 273 14.25 3.04 -2.12
CA VAL A 273 14.99 1.78 -2.16
C VAL A 273 14.06 0.59 -2.40
N GLN A 274 12.93 0.53 -1.68
CA GLN A 274 11.92 -0.50 -1.87
C GLN A 274 11.34 -0.47 -3.29
N HIS A 275 11.04 0.72 -3.83
CA HIS A 275 10.52 0.89 -5.17
C HIS A 275 11.52 0.46 -6.25
N ALA A 276 12.80 0.79 -6.07
CA ALA A 276 13.89 0.36 -6.95
C ALA A 276 13.99 -1.16 -7.03
N ILE A 277 13.95 -1.85 -5.88
CA ILE A 277 13.93 -3.32 -5.81
C ILE A 277 12.70 -3.87 -6.52
N TRP A 278 11.52 -3.31 -6.24
CA TRP A 278 10.27 -3.75 -6.87
C TRP A 278 10.33 -3.61 -8.40
N ARG A 279 10.81 -2.47 -8.93
CA ARG A 279 10.97 -2.25 -10.39
C ARG A 279 11.91 -3.24 -11.04
N PHE A 280 13.01 -3.58 -10.36
CA PHE A 280 13.97 -4.59 -10.80
C PHE A 280 13.33 -5.98 -10.96
N CYS A 281 12.32 -6.27 -10.15
CA CYS A 281 11.65 -7.55 -10.11
C CYS A 281 10.34 -7.59 -10.92
N ALA A 282 9.61 -6.49 -11.03
CA ALA A 282 8.28 -6.47 -11.61
C ALA A 282 8.29 -6.79 -13.11
N ALA A 283 7.42 -7.72 -13.53
CA ALA A 283 7.33 -8.19 -14.92
C ALA A 283 6.92 -7.10 -15.92
N GLY A 284 6.16 -6.10 -15.47
CA GLY A 284 5.78 -4.94 -16.28
C GLY A 284 6.82 -3.80 -16.29
N VAL A 285 7.98 -4.00 -15.66
CA VAL A 285 9.03 -2.97 -15.56
C VAL A 285 10.35 -3.52 -16.09
N LEU A 286 11.34 -3.82 -15.23
CA LEU A 286 12.62 -4.35 -15.72
C LEU A 286 12.62 -5.87 -15.89
N ASP A 287 11.73 -6.57 -15.17
CA ASP A 287 11.53 -8.01 -15.35
C ASP A 287 12.83 -8.83 -15.26
N ILE A 288 13.66 -8.58 -14.24
CA ILE A 288 14.99 -9.21 -14.08
C ILE A 288 14.96 -10.33 -13.03
N CYS A 289 14.54 -10.04 -11.80
CA CYS A 289 14.69 -10.95 -10.67
C CYS A 289 13.33 -11.44 -10.11
N ASN A 290 12.64 -12.30 -10.86
CA ASN A 290 11.35 -12.84 -10.47
C ASN A 290 11.16 -14.31 -10.89
N GLY A 291 10.07 -14.93 -10.44
CA GLY A 291 9.77 -16.33 -10.70
C GLY A 291 9.33 -16.65 -12.13
N VAL A 292 9.14 -15.64 -13.00
CA VAL A 292 8.94 -15.84 -14.44
C VAL A 292 10.29 -16.04 -15.14
N ARG A 293 11.33 -15.32 -14.68
CA ARG A 293 12.68 -15.35 -15.26
C ARG A 293 13.62 -16.35 -14.62
N ILE A 294 13.34 -16.77 -13.38
CA ILE A 294 14.23 -17.60 -12.58
C ILE A 294 13.47 -18.85 -12.13
N ASP A 295 14.06 -20.03 -12.35
CA ASP A 295 13.62 -21.27 -11.71
C ASP A 295 14.03 -21.23 -10.23
N ASP A 296 13.05 -20.98 -9.37
CA ASP A 296 13.25 -20.82 -7.93
C ASP A 296 13.68 -22.10 -7.19
N ARG A 297 13.78 -23.24 -7.89
CA ARG A 297 14.25 -24.52 -7.32
C ARG A 297 15.76 -24.68 -7.32
N ALA A 298 16.45 -23.94 -8.17
CA ALA A 298 17.90 -24.03 -8.34
C ALA A 298 18.55 -22.64 -8.26
N PRO A 299 19.89 -22.58 -8.07
CA PRO A 299 20.58 -21.30 -8.11
C PRO A 299 20.37 -20.56 -9.45
N CYS A 300 20.14 -19.24 -9.36
CA CYS A 300 19.89 -18.39 -10.53
C CYS A 300 21.03 -18.45 -11.55
N ARG A 301 20.73 -18.77 -12.81
CA ARG A 301 21.70 -18.93 -13.91
C ARG A 301 21.94 -17.67 -14.75
N GLN A 302 21.26 -16.56 -14.45
CA GLN A 302 21.39 -15.33 -15.24
C GLN A 302 22.79 -14.73 -15.08
N ARG A 303 23.59 -14.77 -16.15
CA ARG A 303 24.99 -14.33 -16.12
C ARG A 303 25.15 -12.81 -16.19
N LEU A 304 24.29 -12.14 -16.97
CA LEU A 304 24.31 -10.69 -17.18
C LEU A 304 23.40 -9.93 -16.20
N CYS A 305 23.20 -10.45 -14.99
CA CYS A 305 22.38 -9.77 -13.99
C CYS A 305 23.16 -8.57 -13.41
N PRO A 306 22.59 -7.35 -13.41
CA PRO A 306 23.25 -6.16 -12.86
C PRO A 306 23.64 -6.30 -11.38
N THR A 307 22.92 -7.14 -10.62
CA THR A 307 23.29 -7.45 -9.22
C THR A 307 24.71 -8.02 -9.09
N GLY A 308 25.25 -8.55 -10.19
CA GLY A 308 26.66 -8.87 -10.33
C GLY A 308 27.10 -10.09 -9.52
N PRO A 309 28.41 -10.23 -9.27
CA PRO A 309 28.98 -11.37 -8.55
C PRO A 309 28.61 -11.40 -7.06
N ASN A 310 28.13 -10.28 -6.49
CA ASN A 310 27.74 -10.16 -5.08
C ASN A 310 26.36 -10.77 -4.77
N CYS A 311 25.70 -11.36 -5.77
CA CYS A 311 24.44 -12.08 -5.60
C CYS A 311 24.72 -13.55 -5.25
N ASP A 312 24.19 -14.02 -4.12
CA ASP A 312 24.37 -15.41 -3.67
C ASP A 312 23.54 -16.41 -4.50
N ARG A 313 22.64 -15.91 -5.37
CA ARG A 313 21.82 -16.69 -6.29
C ARG A 313 21.00 -17.78 -5.60
N LEU A 314 20.54 -17.54 -4.39
CA LEU A 314 19.85 -18.54 -3.58
C LEU A 314 18.52 -18.94 -4.21
N PRO A 315 18.18 -20.25 -4.26
CA PRO A 315 16.85 -20.71 -4.63
C PRO A 315 15.83 -20.29 -3.56
N LEU A 316 14.62 -19.90 -3.98
CA LEU A 316 13.50 -19.62 -3.04
C LEU A 316 12.82 -20.89 -2.54
N ARG A 317 12.81 -21.94 -3.36
CA ARG A 317 12.11 -23.21 -3.09
C ARG A 317 13.04 -24.38 -3.44
N PRO A 318 14.16 -24.55 -2.72
CA PRO A 318 15.10 -25.61 -3.03
C PRO A 318 14.38 -26.97 -3.05
N GLU A 319 14.70 -27.80 -4.03
CA GLU A 319 14.22 -29.17 -4.04
C GLU A 319 14.64 -29.85 -2.74
N LYS A 320 13.69 -30.51 -2.07
CA LYS A 320 14.00 -31.32 -0.89
C LYS A 320 14.91 -32.44 -1.37
N VAL A 321 16.17 -32.41 -0.95
CA VAL A 321 17.04 -33.58 -1.07
C VAL A 321 16.40 -34.67 -0.22
N LEU A 322 15.81 -35.68 -0.87
CA LEU A 322 15.42 -36.91 -0.20
C LEU A 322 16.71 -37.55 0.29
N VAL A 323 17.01 -37.36 1.57
CA VAL A 323 18.08 -38.09 2.24
C VAL A 323 17.60 -39.53 2.32
N THR A 324 18.01 -40.37 1.36
CA THR A 324 18.02 -41.82 1.58
C THR A 324 19.03 -42.07 2.69
N GLN A 325 18.52 -42.37 3.90
CA GLN A 325 19.37 -42.85 4.99
C GLN A 325 20.05 -44.15 4.54
N PRO A 326 21.32 -44.36 4.90
CA PRO A 326 22.09 -45.53 4.50
C PRO A 326 21.54 -46.84 5.07
#